data_AF-Q4TDS2-F1
#
_entry.id   AF-Q4TDS2-F1
#
_cell.length_a   1.000
_cell.length_b   1.000
_cell.length_c   1.000
_cell.angle_alpha   90.00
_cell.angle_beta   90.00
_cell.angle_gamma   90.00
#
_symmetry.space_group_name_H-M   'P 1'
#
loop_
_entity.id
_entity.type
_entity.pdbx_description
1 polymer ?
#
loop_
_entity_poly.entity_id
_entity_poly.type
_entity_poly.pdbx_seq_one_letter_code
_entity_poly.pdbx_strand_id
1 'polypeptide(L)'
;QPMRHRKKVVDKNIPSRPLVCAVLDLMVEFIVTHMMKDFPMDLYLRCVQIIHKLLCYQKETTHQVFFCTALINLLKFLLSNETSLLAKHNIFPLALLVVNLFNMFITYGDTFLPTSTSYDELYYEIVRMHQVFDNLYCMG
;
A
#
# COMPACT_ATOMS: atom_id res chain seq x y z
N GLN A 1 7.24 -50.49 -27.56
CA GLN A 1 8.19 -49.41 -27.18
C GLN A 1 7.70 -48.78 -25.89
N PRO A 2 8.55 -48.59 -24.85
CA PRO A 2 8.13 -47.93 -23.64
C PRO A 2 7.89 -46.43 -23.91
N MET A 3 6.81 -45.89 -23.37
CA MET A 3 6.41 -44.49 -23.56
C MET A 3 7.46 -43.57 -22.94
N ARG A 4 8.19 -42.85 -23.80
CA ARG A 4 9.22 -41.89 -23.43
C ARG A 4 8.54 -40.70 -22.75
N HIS A 5 8.52 -40.68 -21.41
CA HIS A 5 8.03 -39.54 -20.64
C HIS A 5 8.70 -38.25 -21.17
N ARG A 6 7.89 -37.33 -21.69
CA ARG A 6 8.34 -36.00 -22.11
C ARG A 6 8.91 -35.30 -20.87
N LYS A 7 10.23 -35.17 -20.77
CA LYS A 7 10.86 -34.30 -19.76
C LYS A 7 10.29 -32.90 -19.96
N LYS A 8 9.48 -32.41 -19.01
CA LYS A 8 9.12 -31.00 -18.95
C LYS A 8 10.43 -30.23 -18.85
N VAL A 9 10.74 -29.44 -19.87
CA VAL A 9 11.79 -28.44 -19.80
C VAL A 9 11.28 -27.41 -18.79
N VAL A 10 11.71 -27.54 -17.54
CA VAL A 10 11.53 -26.51 -16.54
C VAL A 10 12.43 -25.38 -16.99
N ASP A 11 11.82 -24.34 -17.54
CA ASP A 11 12.53 -23.11 -17.89
C ASP A 11 13.08 -22.53 -16.58
N LYS A 12 14.40 -22.65 -16.38
CA LYS A 12 15.08 -22.36 -15.11
C LYS A 12 15.21 -20.86 -14.81
N ASN A 13 14.66 -20.00 -15.67
CA ASN A 13 14.90 -18.55 -15.62
C ASN A 13 13.62 -17.73 -15.43
N ILE A 14 12.56 -18.30 -14.84
CA ILE A 14 11.46 -17.47 -14.33
C ILE A 14 11.89 -17.00 -12.93
N PRO A 15 12.20 -15.70 -12.72
CA PRO A 15 12.46 -15.21 -11.39
C PRO A 15 11.23 -15.52 -10.53
N SER A 16 11.42 -16.28 -9.45
CA SER A 16 10.34 -16.61 -8.54
C SER A 16 9.87 -15.31 -7.87
N ARG A 17 8.69 -14.82 -8.25
CA ARG A 17 8.05 -13.70 -7.57
C ARG A 17 7.83 -14.09 -6.10
N PRO A 18 8.44 -13.38 -5.13
CA PRO A 18 8.21 -13.70 -3.72
C PRO A 18 6.72 -13.66 -3.39
N LEU A 19 6.26 -14.58 -2.54
CA LEU A 19 4.87 -14.61 -2.06
C LEU A 19 4.44 -13.25 -1.47
N VAL A 20 5.39 -12.54 -0.87
CA VAL A 20 5.22 -11.19 -0.33
C VAL A 20 4.64 -10.21 -1.36
N CYS A 21 5.07 -10.27 -2.62
CA CYS A 21 4.52 -9.40 -3.67
C CYS A 21 3.04 -9.69 -3.93
N ALA A 22 2.63 -10.95 -3.94
CA ALA A 22 1.22 -11.32 -4.12
C ALA A 22 0.38 -10.90 -2.91
N VAL A 23 0.93 -10.97 -1.70
CA VAL A 23 0.26 -10.46 -0.49
C VAL A 23 0.12 -8.94 -0.56
N LEU A 24 1.17 -8.21 -0.94
CA LEU A 24 1.12 -6.76 -1.11
C LEU A 24 0.05 -6.36 -2.14
N ASP A 25 0.04 -6.97 -3.32
CA ASP A 25 -1.00 -6.73 -4.33
C ASP A 25 -2.40 -6.94 -3.77
N LEU A 26 -2.61 -8.03 -3.04
CA LEU A 26 -3.91 -8.34 -2.43
C LEU A 26 -4.31 -7.27 -1.39
N MET A 27 -3.36 -6.78 -0.60
CA MET A 27 -3.61 -5.70 0.36
C MET A 27 -3.96 -4.39 -0.37
N VAL A 28 -3.28 -4.06 -1.48
CA VAL A 28 -3.60 -2.88 -2.31
C VAL A 28 -4.99 -3.02 -2.92
N GLU A 29 -5.28 -4.17 -3.53
CA GLU A 29 -6.57 -4.48 -4.14
C GLU A 29 -7.69 -4.35 -3.11
N PHE A 30 -7.50 -4.89 -1.91
CA PHE A 30 -8.45 -4.73 -0.79
C PHE A 30 -8.70 -3.25 -0.49
N ILE A 31 -7.66 -2.44 -0.34
CA ILE A 31 -7.79 -1.00 -0.05
C ILE A 31 -8.63 -0.31 -1.12
N VAL A 32 -8.35 -0.58 -2.41
CA VAL A 32 -9.02 0.08 -3.54
C VAL A 32 -10.47 -0.36 -3.69
N THR A 33 -10.79 -1.64 -3.44
CA THR A 33 -12.10 -2.22 -3.76
C THR A 33 -13.11 -2.21 -2.59
N HIS A 34 -12.65 -2.06 -1.34
CA HIS A 34 -13.51 -2.21 -0.15
C HIS A 34 -13.76 -0.90 0.62
N MET A 35 -13.61 0.26 -0.05
CA MET A 35 -14.05 1.55 0.49
C MET A 35 -15.57 1.65 0.41
N MET A 36 -16.25 1.25 1.49
CA MET A 36 -17.71 1.13 1.55
C MET A 36 -18.31 1.80 2.79
N LYS A 37 -19.63 2.00 2.77
CA LYS A 37 -20.37 2.66 3.87
C LYS A 37 -20.29 1.92 5.20
N ASP A 38 -20.28 0.59 5.16
CA ASP A 38 -20.03 -0.23 6.36
C ASP A 38 -18.54 -0.55 6.44
N PHE A 39 -17.78 0.44 6.89
CA PHE A 39 -16.32 0.42 6.79
C PHE A 39 -15.70 -0.61 7.74
N PRO A 40 -14.99 -1.64 7.23
CA PRO A 40 -14.44 -2.71 8.07
C PRO A 40 -13.12 -2.27 8.73
N MET A 41 -13.22 -1.40 9.72
CA MET A 41 -12.09 -0.70 10.36
C MET A 41 -10.96 -1.64 10.80
N ASP A 42 -11.30 -2.77 11.45
CA ASP A 42 -10.30 -3.74 11.94
C ASP A 42 -9.53 -4.42 10.81
N LEU A 43 -10.16 -4.65 9.65
CA LEU A 43 -9.50 -5.22 8.49
C LEU A 43 -8.54 -4.21 7.86
N TYR A 44 -8.94 -2.93 7.78
CA TYR A 44 -8.06 -1.87 7.30
C TYR A 44 -6.84 -1.67 8.22
N LEU A 45 -7.01 -1.68 9.55
CA LEU A 45 -5.89 -1.62 10.50
C LEU A 45 -4.90 -2.76 10.27
N ARG A 46 -5.39 -4.01 10.18
CA ARG A 46 -4.53 -5.18 9.92
C ARG A 46 -3.87 -5.12 8.56
N CYS A 47 -4.60 -4.71 7.53
CA CYS A 47 -4.11 -4.56 6.16
C CYS A 47 -2.92 -3.60 6.12
N VAL A 48 -3.08 -2.39 6.64
CA VAL A 48 -2.01 -1.36 6.64
C VAL A 48 -0.80 -1.80 7.48
N GLN A 49 -1.02 -2.47 8.62
CA GLN A 49 0.06 -3.03 9.44
C GLN A 49 0.83 -4.16 8.74
N ILE A 50 0.14 -5.04 8.02
CA ILE A 50 0.76 -6.10 7.21
C ILE A 50 1.64 -5.44 6.15
N ILE A 51 1.12 -4.46 5.42
CA ILE A 51 1.89 -3.75 4.40
C ILE A 51 3.14 -3.10 5.01
N HIS A 52 3.00 -2.38 6.12
CA HIS A 52 4.15 -1.78 6.81
C HIS A 52 5.23 -2.81 7.13
N LYS A 53 4.86 -3.95 7.73
CA LYS A 53 5.82 -5.02 8.03
C LYS A 53 6.48 -5.56 6.77
N LEU A 54 5.70 -5.87 5.73
CA LEU A 54 6.22 -6.45 4.49
C LEU A 54 7.19 -5.49 3.77
N LEU A 55 6.87 -4.20 3.76
CA LEU A 55 7.77 -3.18 3.20
C LEU A 55 9.08 -3.09 3.99
N CYS A 56 9.05 -3.16 5.32
CA CYS A 56 10.30 -3.22 6.10
C CYS A 56 11.20 -4.43 5.76
N TYR A 57 10.64 -5.53 5.25
CA TYR A 57 11.40 -6.74 4.89
C TYR A 57 11.83 -6.81 3.42
N GLN A 58 11.13 -6.14 2.49
CA GLN A 58 11.39 -6.24 1.06
C GLN A 58 11.91 -4.92 0.48
N LYS A 59 13.19 -4.90 0.11
CA LYS A 59 13.90 -3.69 -0.39
C LYS A 59 13.61 -3.34 -1.86
N GLU A 60 13.02 -4.23 -2.65
CA GLU A 60 12.78 -3.98 -4.08
C GLU A 60 11.33 -4.33 -4.42
N THR A 61 10.49 -3.32 -4.69
CA THR A 61 9.07 -3.54 -5.04
C THR A 61 8.61 -2.68 -6.23
N THR A 62 8.40 -3.28 -7.40
CA THR A 62 7.94 -2.56 -8.61
C THR A 62 6.53 -1.96 -8.56
N HIS A 63 5.82 -2.00 -7.42
CA HIS A 63 4.39 -1.68 -7.31
C HIS A 63 4.11 -0.38 -6.49
N GLN A 64 5.13 0.45 -6.29
CA GLN A 64 5.14 1.57 -5.32
C GLN A 64 4.18 2.71 -5.64
N VAL A 65 4.01 3.05 -6.92
CA VAL A 65 3.16 4.19 -7.33
C VAL A 65 1.69 3.88 -7.07
N PHE A 66 1.22 2.70 -7.49
CA PHE A 66 -0.16 2.25 -7.24
C PHE A 66 -0.48 2.16 -5.76
N PHE A 67 0.51 1.74 -4.96
CA PHE A 67 0.37 1.69 -3.51
C PHE A 67 0.15 3.08 -2.90
N CYS A 68 0.95 4.06 -3.30
CA CYS A 68 0.82 5.44 -2.81
C CYS A 68 -0.52 6.06 -3.20
N THR A 69 -0.98 5.84 -4.43
CA THR A 69 -2.31 6.28 -4.86
C THR A 69 -3.42 5.64 -4.04
N ALA A 70 -3.35 4.33 -3.77
CA ALA A 70 -4.34 3.63 -2.95
C ALA A 70 -4.40 4.18 -1.52
N LEU A 71 -3.24 4.44 -0.90
CA LEU A 71 -3.15 5.03 0.44
C LEU A 71 -3.71 6.46 0.49
N ILE A 72 -3.42 7.30 -0.50
CA ILE A 72 -3.98 8.66 -0.57
C ILE A 72 -5.49 8.60 -0.72
N ASN A 73 -6.01 7.71 -1.57
CA ASN A 73 -7.44 7.53 -1.73
C ASN A 73 -8.13 7.06 -0.45
N LEU A 74 -7.45 6.20 0.33
CA LEU A 74 -7.93 5.81 1.65
C LEU A 74 -8.01 7.03 2.59
N LEU A 75 -6.97 7.87 2.67
CA LEU A 75 -7.03 9.09 3.49
C LEU A 75 -8.14 10.04 3.04
N LYS A 76 -8.31 10.25 1.73
CA LYS A 76 -9.41 11.04 1.17
C LYS A 76 -10.78 10.47 1.56
N PHE A 77 -10.94 9.16 1.52
CA PHE A 77 -12.17 8.49 1.93
C PHE A 77 -12.46 8.72 3.42
N LEU A 78 -11.45 8.61 4.29
CA LEU A 78 -11.59 8.85 5.72
C LEU A 78 -12.04 10.30 5.99
N LEU A 79 -11.39 11.29 5.36
CA LEU A 79 -11.76 12.71 5.49
C LEU A 79 -13.17 12.98 4.97
N SER A 80 -13.49 12.48 3.77
CA SER A 80 -14.80 12.73 3.13
C SER A 80 -15.98 12.14 3.93
N ASN A 81 -15.72 11.15 4.78
CA ASN A 81 -16.75 10.44 5.56
C ASN A 81 -16.54 10.59 7.07
N GLU A 82 -15.72 11.54 7.51
CA GLU A 82 -15.25 11.66 8.89
C GLU A 82 -16.39 11.64 9.91
N THR A 83 -17.46 12.42 9.67
CA THR A 83 -18.58 12.57 10.61
C THR A 83 -19.32 11.24 10.81
N SER A 84 -19.47 10.46 9.73
CA SER A 84 -20.16 9.17 9.80
C SER A 84 -19.27 8.07 10.37
N LEU A 85 -17.96 8.11 10.09
CA LEU A 85 -17.03 7.10 10.55
C LEU A 85 -16.70 7.30 12.04
N LEU A 86 -16.45 8.54 12.47
CA LEU A 86 -16.16 8.88 13.86
C LEU A 86 -17.31 8.53 14.83
N ALA A 87 -18.55 8.51 14.33
CA ALA A 87 -19.70 8.06 15.11
C ALA A 87 -19.66 6.55 15.45
N LYS A 88 -18.89 5.75 14.70
CA LYS A 88 -18.81 4.29 14.85
C LYS A 88 -17.44 3.80 15.34
N HIS A 89 -16.37 4.42 14.84
CA HIS A 89 -15.00 3.98 15.04
C HIS A 89 -14.04 5.17 15.19
N ASN A 90 -13.00 5.00 15.99
CA ASN A 90 -11.89 5.95 16.01
C ASN A 90 -11.01 5.75 14.76
N ILE A 91 -11.06 6.68 13.80
CA ILE A 91 -10.31 6.59 12.54
C ILE A 91 -8.85 7.03 12.64
N PHE A 92 -8.47 7.74 13.72
CA PHE A 92 -7.12 8.30 13.88
C PHE A 92 -6.00 7.25 13.87
N PRO A 93 -6.13 6.07 14.52
CA PRO A 93 -5.10 5.03 14.46
C PRO A 93 -4.81 4.55 13.04
N LEU A 94 -5.85 4.42 12.20
CA LEU A 94 -5.67 4.01 10.80
C LEU A 94 -4.99 5.11 10.00
N ALA A 95 -5.45 6.36 10.15
CA ALA A 95 -4.84 7.49 9.46
C ALA A 95 -3.36 7.65 9.84
N LEU A 96 -3.03 7.51 11.12
CA LEU A 96 -1.66 7.55 11.62
C LEU A 96 -0.77 6.45 11.00
N LEU A 97 -1.29 5.22 10.89
CA LEU A 97 -0.56 4.13 10.23
C LEU A 97 -0.26 4.44 8.76
N VAL A 98 -1.22 5.04 8.05
CA VAL A 98 -1.03 5.45 6.64
C VAL A 98 -0.02 6.60 6.52
N VAL A 99 -0.08 7.61 7.39
CA VAL A 99 0.92 8.69 7.43
C VAL A 99 2.31 8.15 7.74
N ASN A 100 2.44 7.20 8.66
CA ASN A 100 3.72 6.57 8.98
C ASN A 100 4.31 5.80 7.79
N LEU A 101 3.48 5.22 6.93
CA LEU A 101 3.95 4.60 5.68
C LEU A 101 4.53 5.65 4.72
N PHE A 102 3.87 6.80 4.57
CA PHE A 102 4.43 7.91 3.78
C PHE A 102 5.74 8.41 4.38
N ASN A 103 5.83 8.58 5.69
CA ASN A 103 7.07 8.96 6.37
C ASN A 103 8.19 7.95 6.13
N MET A 104 7.88 6.65 6.12
CA MET A 104 8.84 5.60 5.79
C MET A 104 9.33 5.73 4.34
N PHE A 105 8.45 5.99 3.37
CA PHE A 105 8.87 6.23 1.99
C PHE A 105 9.69 7.51 1.82
N ILE A 106 9.38 8.57 2.55
CA ILE A 106 10.15 9.82 2.51
C ILE A 106 11.54 9.64 3.14
N THR A 107 11.63 8.90 4.25
CA THR A 107 12.88 8.76 5.03
C THR A 107 13.81 7.70 4.47
N TYR A 108 13.24 6.62 3.91
CA TYR A 108 13.98 5.44 3.46
C TYR A 108 13.68 5.10 2.00
N GLY A 109 13.18 6.05 1.22
CA GLY A 109 12.76 5.82 -0.15
C GLY A 109 13.87 5.24 -1.04
N ASP A 110 15.13 5.62 -0.84
CA ASP A 110 16.28 5.04 -1.56
C ASP A 110 16.45 3.53 -1.34
N THR A 111 15.90 3.00 -0.25
CA THR A 111 15.94 1.56 0.08
C THR A 111 14.81 0.78 -0.58
N PHE A 112 13.76 1.46 -1.06
CA PHE A 112 12.58 0.83 -1.63
C PHE A 112 12.46 1.14 -3.12
N LEU A 113 12.59 2.42 -3.49
CA LEU A 113 12.40 2.98 -4.83
C LEU A 113 13.69 2.76 -5.65
N PRO A 114 13.67 1.89 -6.66
CA PRO A 114 14.89 1.46 -7.34
C PRO A 114 15.43 2.51 -8.33
N THR A 115 14.67 3.58 -8.62
CA THR A 115 15.05 4.62 -9.58
C THR A 115 14.76 6.01 -9.04
N SER A 116 15.58 6.99 -9.43
CA SER A 116 15.37 8.41 -9.10
C SER A 116 14.02 8.92 -9.62
N THR A 117 13.58 8.44 -10.79
CA THR A 117 12.28 8.81 -11.37
C THR A 117 11.11 8.38 -10.48
N SER A 118 11.15 7.17 -9.91
CA SER A 118 10.12 6.71 -8.98
C SER A 118 10.06 7.56 -7.71
N TYR A 119 11.20 8.12 -7.29
CA TYR A 119 11.28 9.05 -6.17
C TYR A 119 10.64 10.40 -6.51
N ASP A 120 10.92 10.95 -7.69
CA ASP A 120 10.33 12.20 -8.17
C ASP A 120 8.81 12.08 -8.31
N GLU A 121 8.31 10.96 -8.86
CA GLU A 121 6.87 10.69 -9.01
C GLU A 121 6.17 10.61 -7.64
N LEU A 122 6.78 9.93 -6.66
CA LEU A 122 6.24 9.87 -5.31
C LEU A 122 6.17 11.25 -4.67
N TYR A 123 7.27 12.01 -4.72
CA TYR A 123 7.32 13.34 -4.13
C TYR A 123 6.33 14.30 -4.79
N TYR A 124 6.24 14.25 -6.13
CA TYR A 124 5.27 15.01 -6.87
C TYR A 124 3.84 14.68 -6.44
N GLU A 125 3.51 13.39 -6.29
CA GLU A 125 2.19 12.94 -5.83
C GLU A 125 1.88 13.45 -4.42
N ILE A 126 2.83 13.34 -3.49
CA ILE A 126 2.67 13.79 -2.10
C ILE A 126 2.44 15.30 -2.06
N VAL A 127 3.28 16.09 -2.75
CA VAL A 127 3.14 17.55 -2.81
C VAL A 127 1.82 17.94 -3.46
N ARG A 128 1.44 17.29 -4.57
CA ARG A 128 0.17 17.54 -5.25
C ARG A 128 -1.03 17.28 -4.34
N MET A 129 -0.92 16.30 -3.44
CA MET A 129 -1.97 15.89 -2.53
C MET A 129 -1.82 16.47 -1.11
N HIS A 130 -0.98 17.51 -0.92
CA HIS A 130 -0.67 18.07 0.40
C HIS A 130 -1.93 18.41 1.23
N GLN A 131 -3.00 18.88 0.56
CA GLN A 131 -4.24 19.29 1.23
C GLN A 131 -4.90 18.13 2.00
N VAL A 132 -4.71 16.89 1.54
CA VAL A 132 -5.20 15.69 2.25
C VAL A 132 -4.51 15.58 3.60
N PHE A 133 -3.19 15.82 3.66
CA PHE A 133 -2.42 15.77 4.90
C PHE A 133 -2.71 16.97 5.81
N ASP A 134 -2.87 18.17 5.23
CA ASP A 134 -3.23 19.38 5.99
C ASP A 134 -4.60 19.23 6.66
N ASN A 135 -5.60 18.76 5.91
CA ASN A 135 -6.94 18.52 6.44
C ASN A 135 -6.95 17.43 7.53
N LEU A 136 -6.13 16.39 7.35
CA LEU A 136 -5.97 15.35 8.36
C LEU A 136 -5.32 15.88 9.64
N TYR A 137 -4.34 16.78 9.53
CA TYR A 137 -3.74 17.44 10.67
C TYR A 137 -4.74 18.33 11.42
N CYS A 138 -5.59 19.07 10.70
CA CYS A 138 -6.63 19.91 11.29
C CYS A 138 -7.76 19.13 11.99
N MET A 139 -7.91 17.83 11.70
CA MET A 139 -8.90 16.96 12.32
C MET A 139 -8.48 16.48 13.73
N GLY A 140 -7.18 16.33 13.97
CA GLY A 140 -6.63 15.84 15.24
C GLY A 140 -6.46 16.94 16.28
#